data_AF-A0A2R6KNZ3-F1
#
_entry.id   AF-A0A2R6KNZ3-F1
#
_cell.length_a   1.000
_cell.length_b   1.000
_cell.length_c   1.000
_cell.angle_alpha   90.00
_cell.angle_beta   90.00
_cell.angle_gamma   90.00
#
_symmetry.space_group_name_H-M   'P 1'
#
loop_
_entity.id
_entity.type
_entity.pdbx_description
1 polymer ?
#
loop_
_entity_poly.entity_id
_entity_poly.type
_entity_poly.pdbx_seq_one_letter_code
_entity_poly.pdbx_strand_id
1 'polypeptide(L)'
;MSDARQFCPQCGDPVARPDDADLPGSARDPDAVLCDDCYFAEFELVDAPDRIEVQVCSQCGAVQRGNRWIDVDADDYTDVAVDETAEALGVHVDAREVTWGVEPEQVDQNTIRMHATFTGFIRETPLQEELTVPVYIARGTCDRCGRIAGDYWNALVQVRGTNRTPTTAEMDRAETIAREYIAEREATGDRNAFITSAKRGDSGLNLKISANQMGEAIAHRIVRELGGSVSAAETLTTEDGDGNELYRVTFLARLPEFTPGDVVEFDDGDGPVLVTSAHGNLKGVRVETGDRYEASYEEGIAPDGRKLGDSADSDRTTVVAVEDEHAVQLLDPETFESKTVPRPDYMDPDADEVPVLRSRAGLHVLPAEEQDV
;
A
#
# COMPACT_ATOMS: atom_id res chain seq x y z
N MET A 1 -21.11 2.80 81.07
CA MET A 1 -21.44 3.10 79.66
C MET A 1 -21.37 1.79 78.94
N SER A 2 -22.53 1.27 78.53
CA SER A 2 -22.65 0.03 77.79
C SER A 2 -22.05 0.25 76.40
N ASP A 3 -20.92 -0.40 76.10
CA ASP A 3 -20.47 -0.59 74.73
C ASP A 3 -21.64 -1.19 73.96
N ALA A 4 -22.25 -0.41 73.08
CA ALA A 4 -23.19 -0.91 72.11
C ALA A 4 -22.35 -1.72 71.11
N ARG A 5 -22.04 -2.97 71.47
CA ARG A 5 -21.41 -3.93 70.56
C ARG A 5 -22.32 -4.01 69.34
N GLN A 6 -21.85 -3.49 68.20
CA GLN A 6 -22.54 -3.68 66.93
C GLN A 6 -22.44 -5.17 66.58
N PHE A 7 -23.56 -5.78 66.21
CA PHE A 7 -23.61 -7.19 65.82
C PHE A 7 -23.85 -7.27 64.33
N CYS A 8 -23.14 -8.19 63.67
CA CYS A 8 -23.31 -8.45 62.25
C CYS A 8 -24.73 -9.00 61.99
N PRO A 9 -25.51 -8.41 61.07
CA PRO A 9 -26.87 -8.87 60.78
C PRO A 9 -26.93 -10.24 60.09
N GLN A 10 -25.82 -10.71 59.52
CA GLN A 10 -25.75 -11.97 58.76
C GLN A 10 -25.40 -13.18 59.64
N CYS A 11 -24.33 -13.10 60.44
CA CYS A 11 -23.92 -14.21 61.32
C CYS A 11 -24.29 -14.02 62.80
N GLY A 12 -24.63 -12.79 63.23
CA GLY A 12 -24.93 -12.47 64.62
C GLY A 12 -23.70 -12.26 65.52
N ASP A 13 -22.48 -12.33 64.98
CA ASP A 13 -21.25 -12.11 65.73
C ASP A 13 -20.98 -10.63 66.01
N PRO A 14 -20.28 -10.29 67.12
CA PRO A 14 -19.88 -8.91 67.38
C PRO A 14 -18.88 -8.42 66.33
N VAL A 15 -19.12 -7.24 65.77
CA VAL A 15 -18.22 -6.60 64.81
C VAL A 15 -17.03 -6.02 65.57
N ALA A 16 -15.86 -6.64 65.43
CA ALA A 16 -14.63 -6.23 66.09
C ALA A 16 -13.86 -5.24 65.21
N ARG A 17 -14.29 -3.98 65.19
CA ARG A 17 -13.70 -2.90 64.39
C ARG A 17 -13.65 -1.58 65.19
N PRO A 18 -12.60 -0.76 65.04
CA PRO A 18 -12.57 0.60 65.59
C PRO A 18 -13.72 1.47 65.06
N ASP A 19 -14.34 2.30 65.90
CA ASP A 19 -15.45 3.18 65.50
C ASP A 19 -15.08 4.18 64.38
N ASP A 20 -13.78 4.43 64.18
CA ASP A 20 -13.19 5.33 63.19
C ASP A 20 -12.60 4.61 61.96
N ALA A 21 -12.80 3.30 61.84
CA ALA A 21 -12.31 2.55 60.70
C ALA A 21 -12.91 3.06 59.38
N ASP A 22 -12.03 3.35 58.42
CA ASP A 22 -12.38 3.88 57.11
C ASP A 22 -12.94 2.75 56.23
N LEU A 23 -14.27 2.62 56.25
CA LEU A 23 -14.99 1.63 55.46
C LEU A 23 -15.13 2.04 54.00
N PRO A 24 -14.98 1.09 53.08
CA PRO A 24 -15.39 1.31 51.70
C PRO A 24 -16.90 1.48 51.58
N GLY A 25 -17.35 2.09 50.47
CA GLY A 25 -18.77 2.36 50.22
C GLY A 25 -19.32 3.67 50.80
N SER A 26 -20.58 3.98 50.48
CA SER A 26 -21.28 5.18 50.99
C SER A 26 -21.90 4.93 52.37
N ALA A 27 -22.28 5.96 53.12
CA ALA A 27 -22.97 5.80 54.41
C ALA A 27 -24.32 5.04 54.36
N ARG A 28 -24.76 4.61 53.17
CA ARG A 28 -25.96 3.79 52.92
C ARG A 28 -25.63 2.40 52.41
N ASP A 29 -24.36 2.04 52.36
CA ASP A 29 -23.92 0.72 51.93
C ASP A 29 -24.43 -0.34 52.93
N PRO A 30 -25.28 -1.29 52.49
CA PRO A 30 -25.77 -2.37 53.35
C PRO A 30 -24.64 -3.24 53.91
N ASP A 31 -23.51 -3.28 53.21
CA ASP A 31 -22.41 -4.17 53.55
C ASP A 31 -21.48 -3.56 54.59
N ALA A 32 -21.54 -2.24 54.80
CA ALA A 32 -20.80 -1.52 55.83
C ALA A 32 -21.09 -2.01 57.26
N VAL A 33 -22.25 -2.63 57.50
CA VAL A 33 -22.65 -3.17 58.81
C VAL A 33 -22.29 -4.65 59.01
N LEU A 34 -21.77 -5.33 57.98
CA LEU A 34 -21.30 -6.71 58.06
C LEU A 34 -19.94 -6.77 58.76
N CYS A 35 -19.73 -7.83 59.56
CA CYS A 35 -18.37 -8.19 59.99
C CYS A 35 -17.52 -8.57 58.78
N ASP A 36 -16.20 -8.53 58.94
CA ASP A 36 -15.28 -8.78 57.82
C ASP A 36 -15.40 -10.19 57.27
N ASP A 37 -15.68 -11.19 58.12
CA ASP A 37 -15.91 -12.57 57.67
C ASP A 37 -17.14 -12.67 56.74
N CYS A 38 -18.26 -12.02 57.09
CA CYS A 38 -19.46 -12.03 56.24
C CYS A 38 -19.28 -11.18 54.99
N TYR A 39 -18.57 -10.06 55.08
CA TYR A 39 -18.26 -9.22 53.93
C TYR A 39 -17.41 -10.02 52.91
N PHE A 40 -16.31 -10.62 53.37
CA PHE A 40 -15.41 -11.36 52.49
C PHE A 40 -15.97 -12.69 51.98
N ALA A 41 -17.03 -13.22 52.59
CA ALA A 41 -17.69 -14.43 52.10
C ALA A 41 -18.38 -14.26 50.74
N GLU A 42 -18.79 -13.03 50.40
CA GLU A 42 -19.49 -12.69 49.15
C GLU A 42 -18.71 -11.67 48.31
N PHE A 43 -17.50 -11.31 48.75
CA PHE A 43 -16.67 -10.29 48.11
C PHE A 43 -15.80 -10.89 46.99
N GLU A 44 -15.86 -10.28 45.81
CA GLU A 44 -14.99 -10.58 44.67
C GLU A 44 -14.08 -9.37 44.41
N LEU A 45 -12.74 -9.57 44.44
CA LEU A 45 -11.79 -8.47 44.23
C LEU A 45 -11.73 -8.09 42.74
N VAL A 46 -11.87 -9.08 41.87
CA VAL A 46 -11.70 -8.96 40.43
C VAL A 46 -12.97 -9.43 39.73
N ASP A 47 -13.49 -8.59 38.84
CA ASP A 47 -14.50 -8.99 37.86
C ASP A 47 -13.78 -9.39 36.58
N ALA A 48 -13.97 -10.64 36.14
CA ALA A 48 -13.27 -11.20 35.00
C ALA A 48 -14.20 -12.06 34.14
N PRO A 49 -14.11 -11.97 32.81
CA PRO A 49 -14.89 -12.83 31.93
C PRO A 49 -14.38 -14.28 31.98
N ASP A 50 -15.28 -15.25 31.82
CA ASP A 50 -14.95 -16.68 31.71
C ASP A 50 -13.99 -16.99 30.54
N ARG A 51 -14.01 -16.15 29.50
CA ARG A 51 -13.15 -16.25 28.32
C ARG A 51 -13.12 -14.93 27.55
N ILE A 52 -12.05 -14.72 26.80
CA ILE A 52 -11.90 -13.60 25.87
C ILE A 52 -11.73 -14.19 24.46
N GLU A 53 -12.36 -13.55 23.46
CA GLU A 53 -12.24 -13.97 22.06
C GLU A 53 -11.72 -12.81 21.22
N VAL A 54 -10.55 -13.00 20.63
CA VAL A 54 -9.87 -12.01 19.78
C VAL A 54 -10.03 -12.44 18.33
N GLN A 55 -10.75 -11.64 17.54
CA GLN A 55 -10.93 -11.93 16.12
C GLN A 55 -9.73 -11.41 15.32
N VAL A 56 -9.13 -12.31 14.53
CA VAL A 56 -7.98 -12.02 13.68
C VAL A 56 -8.27 -12.38 12.24
N CYS A 57 -7.95 -11.50 11.31
CA CYS A 57 -8.11 -11.76 9.89
C CYS A 57 -7.06 -12.78 9.42
N SER A 58 -7.53 -13.90 8.89
CA SER A 58 -6.68 -14.96 8.35
C SER A 58 -5.82 -14.56 7.15
N GLN A 59 -6.12 -13.44 6.49
CA GLN A 59 -5.45 -13.00 5.26
C GLN A 59 -4.40 -11.91 5.50
N CYS A 60 -4.68 -10.94 6.36
CA CYS A 60 -3.79 -9.81 6.61
C CYS A 60 -3.38 -9.65 8.08
N GLY A 61 -3.82 -10.52 8.99
CA GLY A 61 -3.46 -10.45 10.41
C GLY A 61 -4.13 -9.33 11.21
N ALA A 62 -5.01 -8.55 10.58
CA ALA A 62 -5.76 -7.50 11.26
C ALA A 62 -6.50 -8.03 12.49
N VAL A 63 -6.52 -7.26 13.57
CA VAL A 63 -7.31 -7.58 14.77
C VAL A 63 -8.58 -6.75 14.79
N GLN A 64 -9.70 -7.35 15.18
CA GLN A 64 -10.95 -6.63 15.41
C GLN A 64 -10.97 -6.03 16.82
N ARG A 65 -11.01 -4.69 16.92
CA ARG A 65 -11.29 -3.97 18.16
C ARG A 65 -12.63 -3.25 18.04
N GLY A 66 -13.61 -3.72 18.81
CA GLY A 66 -15.01 -3.27 18.70
C GLY A 66 -15.56 -3.42 17.28
N ASN A 67 -15.92 -2.29 16.66
CA ASN A 67 -16.50 -2.25 15.30
C ASN A 67 -15.46 -1.97 14.20
N ARG A 68 -14.16 -2.06 14.49
CA ARG A 68 -13.09 -1.72 13.53
C ARG A 68 -12.01 -2.80 13.47
N TRP A 69 -11.43 -2.96 12.29
CA TRP A 69 -10.26 -3.80 12.07
C TRP A 69 -9.00 -2.94 12.02
N ILE A 70 -7.98 -3.29 12.81
CA ILE A 70 -6.75 -2.52 12.97
C ILE A 70 -5.57 -3.37 12.49
N ASP A 71 -4.63 -2.77 11.76
CA ASP A 71 -3.33 -3.38 11.47
C ASP A 71 -2.51 -3.40 12.76
N VAL A 72 -2.02 -4.58 13.15
CA VAL A 72 -1.09 -4.74 14.24
C VAL A 72 0.21 -5.29 13.65
N ASP A 73 1.34 -4.63 13.95
CA ASP A 73 2.67 -5.19 13.70
C ASP A 73 2.98 -6.21 14.80
N ALA A 74 2.17 -7.26 14.85
CA ALA A 74 2.30 -8.33 15.80
C ALA A 74 2.83 -9.57 15.07
N ASP A 75 4.14 -9.83 15.21
CA ASP A 75 4.69 -11.16 14.89
C ASP A 75 4.09 -12.23 15.83
N ASP A 76 3.58 -11.80 17.00
CA ASP A 76 2.90 -12.61 18.00
C ASP A 76 1.64 -11.88 18.53
N TYR A 77 0.47 -12.51 18.43
CA TYR A 77 -0.82 -11.97 18.91
C TYR A 77 -0.94 -11.99 20.45
N THR A 78 0.09 -12.45 21.15
CA THR A 78 0.15 -12.43 22.61
C THR A 78 0.02 -11.03 23.19
N ASP A 79 0.71 -10.03 22.62
CA ASP A 79 0.62 -8.65 23.11
C ASP A 79 -0.81 -8.10 22.97
N VAL A 80 -1.46 -8.39 21.85
CA VAL A 80 -2.87 -8.05 21.62
C VAL A 80 -3.75 -8.75 22.66
N ALA A 81 -3.52 -10.03 22.93
CA ALA A 81 -4.29 -10.77 23.91
C ALA A 81 -4.10 -10.21 25.33
N VAL A 82 -2.89 -9.76 25.69
CA VAL A 82 -2.60 -9.11 26.98
C VAL A 82 -3.37 -7.79 27.08
N ASP A 83 -3.34 -6.95 26.05
CA ASP A 83 -4.12 -5.70 26.00
C ASP A 83 -5.62 -5.95 26.18
N GLU A 84 -6.20 -6.86 25.40
CA GLU A 84 -7.63 -7.18 25.48
C GLU A 84 -8.00 -7.76 26.84
N THR A 85 -7.09 -8.48 27.49
CA THR A 85 -7.28 -9.00 28.85
C THR A 85 -7.23 -7.89 29.88
N ALA A 86 -6.24 -7.00 29.79
CA ALA A 86 -6.13 -5.83 30.64
C ALA A 86 -7.38 -4.95 30.57
N GLU A 87 -7.96 -4.76 29.38
CA GLU A 87 -9.18 -3.98 29.17
C GLU A 87 -10.45 -4.68 29.69
N ALA A 88 -10.46 -6.01 29.71
CA ALA A 88 -11.61 -6.80 30.15
C ALA A 88 -11.65 -7.08 31.67
N LEU A 89 -10.52 -6.94 32.37
CA LEU A 89 -10.43 -7.14 33.83
C LEU A 89 -10.89 -5.88 34.58
N GLY A 90 -11.84 -6.06 35.49
CA GLY A 90 -12.30 -5.04 36.42
C GLY A 90 -11.77 -5.27 37.82
N VAL A 91 -11.44 -4.21 38.54
CA VAL A 91 -11.11 -4.28 39.98
C VAL A 91 -12.21 -3.62 40.78
N HIS A 92 -12.57 -4.23 41.90
CA HIS A 92 -13.60 -3.71 42.80
C HIS A 92 -13.28 -2.27 43.24
N VAL A 93 -14.30 -1.40 43.22
CA VAL A 93 -14.14 0.06 43.41
C VAL A 93 -13.56 0.46 44.77
N ASP A 94 -13.77 -0.42 45.74
CA ASP A 94 -13.41 -0.24 47.14
C ASP A 94 -11.98 -0.71 47.48
N ALA A 95 -11.31 -1.36 46.54
CA ALA A 95 -9.93 -1.80 46.70
C ALA A 95 -8.96 -0.61 46.69
N ARG A 96 -8.07 -0.56 47.69
CA ARG A 96 -7.03 0.46 47.82
C ARG A 96 -5.65 -0.16 47.56
N GLU A 97 -4.72 0.68 47.08
CA GLU A 97 -3.34 0.30 46.78
C GLU A 97 -3.21 -0.94 45.88
N VAL A 98 -4.08 -1.01 44.87
CA VAL A 98 -4.14 -2.16 43.97
C VAL A 98 -2.87 -2.23 43.11
N THR A 99 -2.23 -3.40 43.12
CA THR A 99 -1.18 -3.78 42.16
C THR A 99 -1.60 -5.06 41.46
N TRP A 100 -1.44 -5.08 40.13
CA TRP A 100 -1.80 -6.24 39.33
C TRP A 100 -0.83 -6.47 38.16
N GLY A 101 -0.85 -7.69 37.64
CA GLY A 101 -0.10 -8.08 36.45
C GLY A 101 -0.77 -9.25 35.74
N VAL A 102 -0.49 -9.38 34.43
CA VAL A 102 -0.95 -10.48 33.58
C VAL A 102 0.25 -11.14 32.93
N GLU A 103 0.35 -12.46 33.09
CA GLU A 103 1.39 -13.29 32.48
C GLU A 103 0.76 -14.26 31.47
N PRO A 104 1.14 -14.19 30.17
CA PRO A 104 0.61 -15.08 29.15
C PRO A 104 1.31 -16.44 29.12
N GLU A 105 0.53 -17.52 29.02
CA GLU A 105 0.96 -18.88 28.71
C GLU A 105 0.36 -19.31 27.35
N GLN A 106 1.20 -19.45 26.32
CA GLN A 106 0.76 -19.98 25.02
C GLN A 106 0.52 -21.49 25.14
N VAL A 107 -0.75 -21.91 25.05
CA VAL A 107 -1.14 -23.32 25.13
C VAL A 107 -1.06 -24.01 23.77
N ASP A 108 -1.58 -23.35 22.74
CA ASP A 108 -1.54 -23.78 21.34
C ASP A 108 -1.66 -22.58 20.40
N GLN A 109 -1.66 -22.76 19.07
CA GLN A 109 -1.66 -21.66 18.10
C GLN A 109 -2.84 -20.67 18.19
N ASN A 110 -3.94 -21.05 18.83
CA ASN A 110 -5.14 -20.20 18.95
C ASN A 110 -5.58 -19.98 20.40
N THR A 111 -4.85 -20.52 21.38
CA THR A 111 -5.24 -20.45 22.80
C THR A 111 -4.09 -19.94 23.64
N ILE A 112 -4.33 -18.82 24.33
CA ILE A 112 -3.42 -18.23 25.32
C ILE A 112 -4.14 -18.24 26.66
N ARG A 113 -3.48 -18.68 27.72
CA ARG A 113 -3.99 -18.52 29.09
C ARG A 113 -3.35 -17.30 29.71
N MET A 114 -4.18 -16.44 30.29
CA MET A 114 -3.73 -15.24 30.97
C MET A 114 -3.81 -15.48 32.46
N HIS A 115 -2.65 -15.59 33.09
CA HIS A 115 -2.55 -15.68 34.55
C HIS A 115 -2.54 -14.26 35.09
N ALA A 116 -3.62 -13.86 35.76
CA ALA A 116 -3.72 -12.54 36.34
C ALA A 116 -3.59 -12.64 37.86
N THR A 117 -2.73 -11.78 38.42
CA THR A 117 -2.52 -11.69 39.87
C THR A 117 -2.87 -10.28 40.32
N PHE A 118 -3.73 -10.18 41.32
CA PHE A 118 -4.17 -8.93 41.92
C PHE A 118 -3.82 -8.93 43.41
N THR A 119 -3.33 -7.80 43.88
CA THR A 119 -3.06 -7.54 45.30
C THR A 119 -3.63 -6.18 45.67
N GLY A 120 -4.14 -6.04 46.90
CA GLY A 120 -4.68 -4.78 47.38
C GLY A 120 -5.15 -4.87 48.83
N PHE A 121 -5.74 -3.78 49.31
CA PHE A 121 -6.29 -3.70 50.66
C PHE A 121 -7.77 -3.32 50.62
N ILE A 122 -8.57 -4.03 51.41
CA ILE A 122 -9.95 -3.67 51.69
C ILE A 122 -10.17 -3.81 53.19
N ARG A 123 -10.76 -2.79 53.82
CA ARG A 123 -11.04 -2.82 55.26
C ARG A 123 -9.78 -3.14 56.11
N GLU A 124 -8.64 -2.56 55.72
CA GLU A 124 -7.30 -2.83 56.29
C GLU A 124 -6.82 -4.29 56.21
N THR A 125 -7.55 -5.15 55.50
CA THR A 125 -7.19 -6.54 55.25
C THR A 125 -6.49 -6.65 53.90
N PRO A 126 -5.26 -7.20 53.85
CA PRO A 126 -4.60 -7.49 52.59
C PRO A 126 -5.30 -8.65 51.88
N LEU A 127 -5.57 -8.46 50.59
CA LEU A 127 -6.14 -9.48 49.71
C LEU A 127 -5.17 -9.78 48.57
N GLN A 128 -5.17 -11.05 48.17
CA GLN A 128 -4.52 -11.53 46.96
C GLN A 128 -5.50 -12.44 46.24
N GLU A 129 -5.70 -12.19 44.95
CA GLU A 129 -6.52 -13.01 44.08
C GLU A 129 -5.71 -13.40 42.84
N GLU A 130 -5.79 -14.67 42.48
CA GLU A 130 -5.18 -15.22 41.28
C GLU A 130 -6.26 -15.89 40.45
N LEU A 131 -6.35 -15.51 39.18
CA LEU A 131 -7.29 -16.09 38.25
C LEU A 131 -6.61 -16.39 36.92
N THR A 132 -7.22 -17.28 36.15
CA THR A 132 -6.74 -17.64 34.81
C THR A 132 -7.86 -17.44 33.81
N VAL A 133 -7.65 -16.52 32.87
CA VAL A 133 -8.62 -16.22 31.80
C VAL A 133 -8.11 -16.81 30.49
N PRO A 134 -8.85 -17.72 29.84
CA PRO A 134 -8.49 -18.21 28.52
C PRO A 134 -8.83 -17.19 27.44
N VAL A 135 -7.85 -16.83 26.61
CA VAL A 135 -8.00 -16.02 25.40
C VAL A 135 -7.94 -16.92 24.17
N TYR A 136 -8.96 -16.83 23.34
CA TYR A 136 -9.07 -17.58 22.09
C TYR A 136 -8.87 -16.65 20.89
N ILE A 137 -7.92 -16.99 20.03
CA ILE A 137 -7.70 -16.32 18.75
C ILE A 137 -8.64 -16.96 17.72
N ALA A 138 -9.74 -16.27 17.43
CA ALA A 138 -10.71 -16.67 16.43
C ALA A 138 -10.32 -16.12 15.05
N ARG A 139 -10.25 -16.98 14.04
CA ARG A 139 -9.88 -16.57 12.69
C ARG A 139 -11.10 -16.21 11.85
N GLY A 140 -11.11 -14.99 11.34
CA GLY A 140 -12.13 -14.45 10.45
C GLY A 140 -11.57 -13.81 9.19
N THR A 141 -12.41 -13.04 8.52
CA THR A 141 -12.05 -12.23 7.35
C THR A 141 -12.48 -10.80 7.60
N CYS A 142 -11.55 -9.85 7.57
CA CYS A 142 -11.88 -8.44 7.72
C CYS A 142 -12.58 -7.89 6.48
N ASP A 143 -13.22 -6.73 6.62
CA ASP A 143 -13.97 -6.08 5.53
C ASP A 143 -13.11 -5.83 4.29
N ARG A 144 -11.85 -5.43 4.50
CA ARG A 144 -10.87 -5.20 3.41
C ARG A 144 -10.62 -6.48 2.62
N CYS A 145 -10.22 -7.56 3.29
CA CYS A 145 -9.93 -8.83 2.64
C CYS A 145 -11.18 -9.46 2.02
N GLY A 146 -12.34 -9.28 2.66
CA GLY A 146 -13.64 -9.68 2.10
C GLY A 146 -13.95 -8.96 0.79
N ARG A 147 -13.71 -7.64 0.72
CA ARG A 147 -13.86 -6.85 -0.52
C ARG A 147 -12.89 -7.29 -1.61
N ILE A 148 -11.63 -7.54 -1.27
CA ILE A 148 -10.63 -8.04 -2.23
C ILE A 148 -11.07 -9.39 -2.80
N ALA A 149 -11.44 -10.34 -1.93
CA ALA A 149 -11.90 -11.67 -2.35
C ALA A 149 -13.20 -11.62 -3.16
N GLY A 150 -14.07 -10.64 -2.87
CA GLY A 150 -15.32 -10.38 -3.59
C GLY A 150 -15.15 -9.63 -4.91
N ASP A 151 -13.92 -9.43 -5.41
CA ASP A 151 -13.63 -8.68 -6.64
C ASP A 151 -14.24 -7.25 -6.63
N TYR A 152 -14.28 -6.64 -5.44
CA TYR A 152 -14.80 -5.28 -5.25
C TYR A 152 -13.88 -4.24 -5.90
N TRP A 153 -14.44 -3.25 -6.57
CA TRP A 153 -13.70 -2.09 -7.07
C TRP A 153 -14.63 -0.90 -7.32
N ASN A 154 -14.05 0.29 -7.22
CA ASN A 154 -14.69 1.54 -7.64
C ASN A 154 -13.98 2.14 -8.85
N ALA A 155 -12.65 2.03 -8.93
CA ALA A 155 -11.90 2.50 -10.09
C ALA A 155 -11.30 1.34 -10.89
N LEU A 156 -11.38 1.44 -12.22
CA LEU A 156 -10.67 0.58 -13.16
C LEU A 156 -9.65 1.43 -13.93
N VAL A 157 -8.35 1.24 -13.67
CA VAL A 157 -7.30 1.89 -14.45
C VAL A 157 -6.88 0.95 -15.58
N GLN A 158 -7.01 1.41 -16.81
CA GLN A 158 -6.64 0.69 -18.02
C GLN A 158 -5.43 1.35 -18.67
N VAL A 159 -4.33 0.62 -18.80
CA VAL A 159 -3.14 1.09 -19.52
C VAL A 159 -3.19 0.54 -20.93
N ARG A 160 -3.20 1.41 -21.94
CA ARG A 160 -3.29 1.08 -23.37
C ARG A 160 -2.27 1.89 -24.16
N GLY A 161 -1.80 1.36 -25.27
CA GLY A 161 -0.93 2.09 -26.21
C GLY A 161 -1.75 2.73 -27.32
N THR A 162 -1.19 3.75 -27.95
CA THR A 162 -1.74 4.36 -29.17
C THR A 162 -1.15 3.62 -30.38
N ASN A 163 -2.01 3.01 -31.20
CA ASN A 163 -1.62 2.19 -32.38
C ASN A 163 -0.65 1.02 -32.10
N ARG A 164 -0.41 0.70 -30.84
CA ARG A 164 0.40 -0.44 -30.38
C ARG A 164 -0.11 -1.00 -29.07
N THR A 165 0.34 -2.19 -28.72
CA THR A 165 0.21 -2.73 -27.36
C THR A 165 1.34 -2.18 -26.49
N PRO A 166 1.08 -1.77 -25.23
CA PRO A 166 2.13 -1.43 -24.28
C PRO A 166 3.15 -2.57 -24.13
N THR A 167 4.41 -2.22 -23.99
CA THR A 167 5.48 -3.20 -23.76
C THR A 167 5.34 -3.81 -22.37
N THR A 168 5.99 -4.96 -22.16
CA THR A 168 6.03 -5.59 -20.84
C THR A 168 6.63 -4.65 -19.79
N ALA A 169 7.70 -3.93 -20.14
CA ALA A 169 8.35 -2.97 -19.26
C ALA A 169 7.44 -1.79 -18.87
N GLU A 170 6.66 -1.26 -19.82
CA GLU A 170 5.67 -0.20 -19.52
C GLU A 170 4.55 -0.72 -18.60
N MET A 171 4.08 -1.94 -18.82
CA MET A 171 3.07 -2.56 -17.96
C MET A 171 3.61 -2.86 -16.56
N ASP A 172 4.84 -3.38 -16.46
CA ASP A 172 5.54 -3.60 -15.19
C ASP A 172 5.67 -2.28 -14.43
N ARG A 173 6.13 -1.23 -15.11
CA ARG A 173 6.33 0.07 -14.48
C ARG A 173 5.00 0.68 -14.01
N ALA A 174 3.95 0.60 -14.83
CA ALA A 174 2.62 1.08 -14.45
C ALA A 174 2.04 0.32 -13.25
N GLU A 175 2.25 -1.00 -13.18
CA GLU A 175 1.86 -1.81 -12.02
C GLU A 175 2.65 -1.42 -10.77
N THR A 176 3.96 -1.21 -10.88
CA THR A 176 4.81 -0.73 -9.79
C THR A 176 4.35 0.63 -9.27
N ILE A 177 4.09 1.61 -10.14
CA ILE A 177 3.57 2.93 -9.76
C ILE A 177 2.27 2.80 -8.95
N ALA A 178 1.37 1.90 -9.36
CA ALA A 178 0.12 1.66 -8.66
C ALA A 178 0.34 1.04 -7.26
N ARG A 179 1.24 0.06 -7.17
CA ARG A 179 1.58 -0.61 -5.89
C ARG A 179 2.26 0.35 -4.93
N GLU A 180 3.22 1.14 -5.39
CA GLU A 180 3.90 2.17 -4.60
C GLU A 180 2.90 3.21 -4.09
N TYR A 181 1.99 3.69 -4.95
CA TYR A 181 0.93 4.62 -4.54
C TYR A 181 0.05 4.06 -3.43
N ILE A 182 -0.37 2.80 -3.56
CA ILE A 182 -1.25 2.16 -2.58
C ILE A 182 -0.50 1.91 -1.27
N ALA A 183 0.75 1.46 -1.33
CA ALA A 183 1.59 1.30 -0.14
C ALA A 183 1.80 2.63 0.60
N GLU A 184 2.01 3.74 -0.13
CA GLU A 184 2.09 5.09 0.44
C GLU A 184 0.80 5.44 1.22
N ARG A 185 -0.38 5.11 0.65
CA ARG A 185 -1.67 5.36 1.30
C ARG A 185 -1.89 4.47 2.53
N GLU A 186 -1.55 3.19 2.45
CA GLU A 186 -1.62 2.26 3.59
C GLU A 186 -0.73 2.73 4.74
N ALA A 187 0.50 3.18 4.45
CA ALA A 187 1.43 3.72 5.45
C ALA A 187 0.91 4.99 6.15
N THR A 188 0.03 5.76 5.49
CA THR A 188 -0.65 6.91 6.10
C THR A 188 -1.92 6.54 6.87
N GLY A 189 -2.23 5.24 7.00
CA GLY A 189 -3.35 4.71 7.78
C GLY A 189 -4.62 4.41 6.97
N ASP A 190 -4.60 4.55 5.64
CA ASP A 190 -5.75 4.20 4.80
C ASP A 190 -5.77 2.69 4.51
N ARG A 191 -6.32 1.89 5.44
CA ARG A 191 -6.49 0.44 5.24
C ARG A 191 -7.41 0.09 4.06
N ASN A 192 -8.22 1.03 3.59
CA ASN A 192 -9.10 0.82 2.45
C ASN A 192 -8.41 1.12 1.12
N ALA A 193 -7.14 1.55 1.12
CA ALA A 193 -6.29 1.55 -0.05
C ALA A 193 -5.86 0.12 -0.38
N PHE A 194 -6.32 -0.41 -1.51
CA PHE A 194 -5.87 -1.71 -2.00
C PHE A 194 -6.11 -1.85 -3.51
N ILE A 195 -5.28 -2.71 -4.12
CA ILE A 195 -5.48 -3.20 -5.48
C ILE A 195 -6.21 -4.55 -5.38
N THR A 196 -7.42 -4.62 -5.91
CA THR A 196 -8.21 -5.86 -5.94
C THR A 196 -7.63 -6.85 -6.94
N SER A 197 -7.19 -6.36 -8.10
CA SER A 197 -6.48 -7.19 -9.08
C SER A 197 -5.65 -6.34 -10.04
N ALA A 198 -4.57 -6.95 -10.53
CA ALA A 198 -3.79 -6.49 -11.66
C ALA A 198 -3.79 -7.60 -12.72
N LYS A 199 -4.38 -7.32 -13.89
CA LYS A 199 -4.52 -8.31 -14.97
C LYS A 199 -3.94 -7.77 -16.27
N ARG A 200 -2.98 -8.50 -16.82
CA ARG A 200 -2.40 -8.25 -18.14
C ARG A 200 -3.18 -9.04 -19.19
N GLY A 201 -3.32 -8.46 -20.37
CA GLY A 201 -3.86 -9.13 -21.55
C GLY A 201 -3.32 -8.50 -22.82
N ASP A 202 -3.77 -9.00 -23.97
CA ASP A 202 -3.22 -8.64 -25.29
C ASP A 202 -3.34 -7.15 -25.63
N SER A 203 -4.24 -6.43 -24.95
CA SER A 203 -4.44 -4.98 -25.13
C SER A 203 -3.71 -4.11 -24.11
N GLY A 204 -3.14 -4.68 -23.04
CA GLY A 204 -2.43 -3.96 -21.98
C GLY A 204 -2.82 -4.39 -20.56
N LEU A 205 -2.67 -3.48 -19.61
CA LEU A 205 -2.88 -3.73 -18.17
C LEU A 205 -4.24 -3.22 -17.70
N ASN A 206 -4.90 -3.96 -16.81
CA ASN A 206 -6.10 -3.54 -16.09
C ASN A 206 -5.86 -3.65 -14.58
N LEU A 207 -6.06 -2.55 -13.86
CA LEU A 207 -5.92 -2.46 -12.42
C LEU A 207 -7.27 -2.11 -11.80
N LYS A 208 -7.77 -2.97 -10.90
CA LYS A 208 -8.97 -2.71 -10.11
C LYS A 208 -8.58 -2.12 -8.77
N ILE A 209 -9.04 -0.91 -8.48
CA ILE A 209 -8.68 -0.13 -7.30
C ILE A 209 -9.92 0.12 -6.43
N SER A 210 -9.70 0.12 -5.12
CA SER A 210 -10.77 0.26 -4.12
C SER A 210 -11.49 1.61 -4.13
N ALA A 211 -10.89 2.71 -4.61
CA ALA A 211 -11.52 4.03 -4.68
C ALA A 211 -11.17 4.83 -5.95
N ASN A 212 -12.11 5.70 -6.36
CA ASN A 212 -12.02 6.53 -7.57
C ASN A 212 -10.84 7.50 -7.53
N GLN A 213 -10.66 8.23 -6.42
CA GLN A 213 -9.56 9.19 -6.24
C GLN A 213 -8.18 8.53 -6.36
N MET A 214 -8.07 7.27 -5.90
CA MET A 214 -6.82 6.51 -6.02
C MET A 214 -6.58 6.09 -7.48
N GLY A 215 -7.62 5.61 -8.17
CA GLY A 215 -7.53 5.26 -9.59
C GLY A 215 -7.11 6.46 -10.47
N GLU A 216 -7.70 7.62 -10.23
CA GLU A 216 -7.35 8.87 -10.91
C GLU A 216 -5.88 9.25 -10.69
N ALA A 217 -5.44 9.26 -9.42
CA ALA A 217 -4.08 9.61 -9.06
C ALA A 217 -3.06 8.64 -9.68
N ILE A 218 -3.36 7.33 -9.68
CA ILE A 218 -2.53 6.31 -10.31
C ILE A 218 -2.43 6.55 -11.83
N ALA A 219 -3.56 6.77 -12.52
CA ALA A 219 -3.57 7.01 -13.97
C ALA A 219 -2.72 8.24 -14.33
N HIS A 220 -2.83 9.34 -13.57
CA HIS A 220 -2.00 10.52 -13.78
C HIS A 220 -0.53 10.31 -13.45
N ARG A 221 -0.19 9.51 -12.42
CA ARG A 221 1.21 9.16 -12.14
C ARG A 221 1.82 8.33 -13.28
N ILE A 222 1.07 7.36 -13.83
CA ILE A 222 1.49 6.56 -14.99
C ILE A 222 1.81 7.46 -16.18
N VAL A 223 0.89 8.34 -16.57
CA VAL A 223 1.09 9.22 -17.74
C VAL A 223 2.16 10.28 -17.51
N ARG A 224 2.33 10.75 -16.27
CA ARG A 224 3.42 11.68 -15.93
C ARG A 224 4.79 11.06 -16.20
N GLU A 225 4.93 9.75 -15.97
CA GLU A 225 6.21 9.06 -16.10
C GLU A 225 6.41 8.45 -17.49
N LEU A 226 5.38 7.81 -18.05
CA LEU A 226 5.47 7.08 -19.33
C LEU A 226 4.97 7.89 -20.53
N GLY A 227 4.53 9.12 -20.31
CA GLY A 227 3.90 9.96 -21.32
C GLY A 227 2.46 9.55 -21.61
N GLY A 228 1.84 10.21 -22.59
CA GLY A 228 0.47 9.90 -23.00
C GLY A 228 -0.60 10.85 -22.47
N SER A 229 -1.82 10.34 -22.36
CA SER A 229 -2.99 11.07 -21.85
C SER A 229 -3.89 10.22 -20.95
N VAL A 230 -4.67 10.88 -20.10
CA VAL A 230 -5.68 10.24 -19.24
C VAL A 230 -7.06 10.68 -19.69
N SER A 231 -7.99 9.74 -19.80
CA SER A 231 -9.43 10.03 -19.95
C SER A 231 -10.24 9.19 -18.96
N ALA A 232 -11.37 9.71 -18.48
CA ALA A 232 -12.25 9.02 -17.54
C ALA A 232 -13.65 8.78 -18.14
N ALA A 233 -14.27 7.65 -17.77
CA ALA A 233 -15.65 7.34 -18.08
C ALA A 233 -16.36 6.81 -16.83
N GLU A 234 -17.49 7.40 -16.48
CA GLU A 234 -18.24 7.09 -15.26
C GLU A 234 -19.44 6.18 -15.58
N THR A 235 -19.73 5.25 -14.68
CA THR A 235 -20.89 4.37 -14.77
C THR A 235 -21.57 4.29 -13.41
N LEU A 236 -22.83 4.75 -13.35
CA LEU A 236 -23.69 4.60 -12.19
C LEU A 236 -23.94 3.10 -11.95
N THR A 237 -23.56 2.59 -10.76
CA THR A 237 -23.67 1.17 -10.46
C THR A 237 -24.88 0.89 -9.57
N THR A 238 -25.04 1.64 -8.48
CA THR A 238 -26.17 1.49 -7.55
C THR A 238 -26.32 2.75 -6.71
N GLU A 239 -27.47 2.88 -6.07
CA GLU A 239 -27.66 3.77 -4.92
C GLU A 239 -27.51 2.91 -3.66
N ASP A 240 -26.83 3.38 -2.63
CA ASP A 240 -26.81 2.70 -1.32
C ASP A 240 -28.13 2.91 -0.56
N GLY A 241 -28.29 2.24 0.58
CA GLY A 241 -29.50 2.33 1.40
C GLY A 241 -29.79 3.73 1.96
N ASP A 242 -28.81 4.63 1.91
CA ASP A 242 -28.87 6.02 2.39
C ASP A 242 -29.04 7.02 1.24
N GLY A 243 -29.17 6.56 0.00
CA GLY A 243 -29.39 7.40 -1.18
C GLY A 243 -28.11 7.92 -1.85
N ASN A 244 -26.92 7.42 -1.47
CA ASN A 244 -25.68 7.81 -2.12
C ASN A 244 -25.45 6.99 -3.39
N GLU A 245 -25.30 7.68 -4.52
CA GLU A 245 -24.95 7.07 -5.80
C GLU A 245 -23.50 6.57 -5.78
N LEU A 246 -23.33 5.25 -5.92
CA LEU A 246 -22.03 4.59 -6.06
C LEU A 246 -21.67 4.50 -7.55
N TYR A 247 -20.74 5.36 -7.95
CA TYR A 247 -20.17 5.40 -9.30
C TYR A 247 -18.89 4.55 -9.40
N ARG A 248 -18.84 3.72 -10.44
CA ARG A 248 -17.60 3.10 -10.90
C ARG A 248 -17.00 3.95 -12.00
N VAL A 249 -15.71 4.25 -11.89
CA VAL A 249 -15.02 5.08 -12.87
C VAL A 249 -13.92 4.27 -13.56
N THR A 250 -13.90 4.32 -14.88
CA THR A 250 -12.81 3.75 -15.67
C THR A 250 -11.88 4.87 -16.11
N PHE A 251 -10.61 4.79 -15.70
CA PHE A 251 -9.55 5.69 -16.12
C PHE A 251 -8.70 5.00 -17.18
N LEU A 252 -8.67 5.55 -18.39
CA LEU A 252 -7.82 5.08 -19.47
C LEU A 252 -6.54 5.92 -19.49
N ALA A 253 -5.42 5.31 -19.12
CA ALA A 253 -4.08 5.81 -19.34
C ALA A 253 -3.61 5.34 -20.73
N ARG A 254 -3.60 6.26 -21.70
CA ARG A 254 -3.24 5.99 -23.09
C ARG A 254 -1.80 6.43 -23.34
N LEU A 255 -0.88 5.48 -23.39
CA LEU A 255 0.54 5.65 -23.67
C LEU A 255 0.78 6.09 -25.12
N PRO A 256 1.87 6.84 -25.38
CA PRO A 256 2.21 7.35 -26.70
C PRO A 256 2.52 6.21 -27.67
N GLU A 257 2.34 6.46 -28.96
CA GLU A 257 2.73 5.51 -30.01
C GLU A 257 4.25 5.32 -30.02
N PHE A 258 4.98 6.42 -29.94
CA PHE A 258 6.44 6.42 -29.89
C PHE A 258 6.96 6.78 -28.50
N THR A 259 8.00 6.09 -28.06
CA THR A 259 8.64 6.26 -26.76
C THR A 259 10.08 6.76 -26.90
N PRO A 260 10.67 7.36 -25.85
CA PRO A 260 12.09 7.68 -25.84
C PRO A 260 12.93 6.46 -26.23
N GLY A 261 13.90 6.67 -27.14
CA GLY A 261 14.71 5.62 -27.75
C GLY A 261 14.20 5.12 -29.10
N ASP A 262 12.95 5.41 -29.48
CA ASP A 262 12.45 5.05 -30.81
C ASP A 262 13.13 5.90 -31.90
N VAL A 263 13.51 5.28 -33.01
CA VAL A 263 13.90 6.00 -34.23
C VAL A 263 12.73 5.95 -35.20
N VAL A 264 12.22 7.11 -35.60
CA VAL A 264 10.97 7.26 -36.34
C VAL A 264 11.19 8.08 -37.61
N GLU A 265 10.69 7.58 -38.74
CA GLU A 265 10.63 8.32 -40.00
C GLU A 265 9.29 9.05 -40.10
N PHE A 266 9.34 10.38 -40.22
CA PHE A 266 8.15 11.21 -40.40
C PHE A 266 8.02 11.65 -41.86
N ASP A 267 6.78 11.92 -42.29
CA ASP A 267 6.45 12.35 -43.66
C ASP A 267 6.73 13.85 -43.92
N ASP A 268 7.81 14.38 -43.34
CA ASP A 268 8.26 15.78 -43.51
C ASP A 268 9.46 15.93 -44.46
N GLY A 269 10.18 14.83 -44.74
CA GLY A 269 11.30 14.80 -45.66
C GLY A 269 12.65 15.26 -45.07
N ASP A 270 12.71 15.51 -43.76
CA ASP A 270 13.92 16.00 -43.07
C ASP A 270 14.73 14.85 -42.42
N GLY A 271 14.39 13.59 -42.73
CA GLY A 271 15.08 12.40 -42.23
C GLY A 271 14.56 11.89 -40.87
N PRO A 272 15.05 10.74 -40.39
CA PRO A 272 14.51 10.13 -39.17
C PRO A 272 14.84 10.90 -37.89
N VAL A 273 14.00 10.72 -36.88
CA VAL A 273 14.10 11.34 -35.56
C VAL A 273 14.32 10.27 -34.50
N LEU A 274 15.35 10.43 -33.67
CA LEU A 274 15.47 9.72 -32.40
C LEU A 274 14.59 10.43 -31.36
N VAL A 275 13.57 9.74 -30.87
CA VAL A 275 12.64 10.25 -29.87
C VAL A 275 13.36 10.35 -28.52
N THR A 276 13.24 11.52 -27.89
CA THR A 276 13.80 11.79 -26.55
C THR A 276 12.72 12.02 -25.50
N SER A 277 11.53 12.46 -25.91
CA SER A 277 10.40 12.70 -25.01
C SER A 277 9.07 12.61 -25.74
N ALA A 278 8.05 12.07 -25.08
CA ALA A 278 6.66 12.01 -25.55
C ALA A 278 5.69 12.61 -24.52
N HIS A 279 6.07 13.74 -23.91
CA HIS A 279 5.25 14.49 -22.95
C HIS A 279 4.72 15.79 -23.55
N GLY A 280 3.38 15.90 -23.68
CA GLY A 280 2.71 17.05 -24.28
C GLY A 280 2.82 17.05 -25.81
N ASN A 281 4.05 17.08 -26.31
CA ASN A 281 4.39 16.88 -27.71
C ASN A 281 5.64 16.01 -27.88
N LEU A 282 5.74 15.33 -29.02
CA LEU A 282 6.88 14.48 -29.34
C LEU A 282 8.11 15.33 -29.62
N LYS A 283 9.22 15.00 -28.97
CA LYS A 283 10.50 15.70 -29.10
C LYS A 283 11.59 14.70 -29.41
N GLY A 284 12.58 15.14 -30.16
CA GLY A 284 13.66 14.29 -30.60
C GLY A 284 14.79 15.06 -31.25
N VAL A 285 15.70 14.29 -31.85
CA VAL A 285 16.84 14.80 -32.60
C VAL A 285 16.86 14.12 -33.97
N ARG A 286 17.04 14.89 -35.04
CA ARG A 286 17.23 14.34 -36.39
C ARG A 286 18.53 13.56 -36.42
N VAL A 287 18.46 12.28 -36.77
CA VAL A 287 19.64 11.40 -36.72
C VAL A 287 20.66 11.72 -37.81
N GLU A 288 20.23 12.37 -38.89
CA GLU A 288 21.09 12.71 -40.02
C GLU A 288 21.83 14.05 -39.86
N THR A 289 21.23 15.01 -39.16
CA THR A 289 21.80 16.36 -38.99
C THR A 289 22.19 16.70 -37.55
N GLY A 290 21.48 16.16 -36.55
CA GLY A 290 21.58 16.58 -35.16
C GLY A 290 20.63 17.71 -34.77
N ASP A 291 19.79 18.19 -35.69
CA ASP A 291 18.81 19.24 -35.41
C ASP A 291 17.72 18.77 -34.44
N ARG A 292 17.21 19.71 -33.64
CA ARG A 292 16.08 19.44 -32.75
C ARG A 292 14.79 19.24 -33.53
N TYR A 293 14.06 18.20 -33.18
CA TYR A 293 12.70 17.97 -33.64
C TYR A 293 11.71 18.21 -32.50
N GLU A 294 10.63 18.92 -32.80
CA GLU A 294 9.49 19.11 -31.91
C GLU A 294 8.21 19.10 -32.74
N ALA A 295 7.33 18.12 -32.47
CA ALA A 295 6.04 18.02 -33.14
C ALA A 295 5.16 19.23 -32.80
N SER A 296 4.31 19.62 -33.75
CA SER A 296 3.38 20.73 -33.55
C SER A 296 2.37 20.40 -32.45
N TYR A 297 1.71 21.44 -31.92
CA TYR A 297 0.66 21.27 -30.92
C TYR A 297 -0.52 20.42 -31.44
N GLU A 298 -0.82 20.49 -32.75
CA GLU A 298 -1.92 19.74 -33.37
C GLU A 298 -1.59 18.25 -33.49
N GLU A 299 -0.34 17.90 -33.79
CA GLU A 299 0.16 16.53 -33.88
C GLU A 299 0.42 15.91 -32.49
N GLY A 300 0.79 16.74 -31.51
CA GLY A 300 1.00 16.34 -30.13
C GLY A 300 2.06 15.23 -30.00
N ILE A 301 1.69 14.11 -29.38
CA ILE A 301 2.58 12.97 -29.06
C ILE A 301 2.48 11.81 -30.06
N ALA A 302 1.64 11.93 -31.09
CA ALA A 302 1.44 10.90 -32.10
C ALA A 302 1.39 11.49 -33.51
N PRO A 303 2.46 12.18 -33.96
CA PRO A 303 2.60 12.57 -35.36
C PRO A 303 2.58 11.34 -36.27
N ASP A 304 2.05 11.49 -37.48
CA ASP A 304 2.05 10.43 -38.48
C ASP A 304 3.49 10.08 -38.87
N GLY A 305 3.90 8.84 -38.57
CA GLY A 305 5.26 8.40 -38.80
C GLY A 305 5.39 6.90 -38.67
N ARG A 306 6.59 6.40 -38.96
CA ARG A 306 6.89 4.98 -38.96
C ARG A 306 8.11 4.70 -38.09
N LYS A 307 7.94 3.88 -37.05
CA LYS A 307 9.09 3.36 -36.28
C LYS A 307 10.01 2.53 -37.19
N LEU A 308 11.26 2.95 -37.28
CA LEU A 308 12.34 2.29 -38.01
C LEU A 308 13.06 1.25 -37.14
N GLY A 309 13.18 1.51 -35.85
CA GLY A 309 13.83 0.65 -34.88
C GLY A 309 13.94 1.30 -33.50
N ASP A 310 14.64 0.65 -32.59
CA ASP A 310 14.95 1.15 -31.25
C ASP A 310 16.43 1.46 -31.13
N SER A 311 16.80 2.53 -30.43
CA SER A 311 18.19 2.85 -30.13
C SER A 311 18.91 1.75 -29.35
N ALA A 312 18.17 0.98 -28.53
CA ALA A 312 18.71 -0.17 -27.81
C ALA A 312 19.10 -1.34 -28.72
N ASP A 313 18.58 -1.36 -29.96
CA ASP A 313 18.95 -2.33 -31.01
C ASP A 313 20.12 -1.84 -31.88
N SER A 314 20.82 -0.78 -31.46
CA SER A 314 21.97 -0.25 -32.22
C SER A 314 23.20 -1.15 -32.14
N ASP A 315 23.92 -1.25 -33.25
CA ASP A 315 25.19 -1.96 -33.34
C ASP A 315 26.34 -0.95 -33.35
N ARG A 316 27.47 -1.29 -32.73
CA ARG A 316 28.70 -0.50 -32.91
C ARG A 316 29.39 -0.87 -34.21
N THR A 317 29.82 0.13 -34.97
CA THR A 317 30.60 -0.09 -36.19
C THR A 317 31.76 0.88 -36.34
N THR A 318 32.75 0.47 -37.13
CA THR A 318 33.99 1.22 -37.39
C THR A 318 33.75 2.40 -38.34
N VAL A 319 34.32 3.55 -37.98
CA VAL A 319 34.42 4.72 -38.86
C VAL A 319 35.59 4.49 -39.82
N VAL A 320 35.30 4.50 -41.12
CA VAL A 320 36.30 4.28 -42.17
C VAL A 320 36.98 5.58 -42.56
N ALA A 321 36.19 6.62 -42.81
CA ALA A 321 36.66 7.96 -43.15
C ALA A 321 35.57 9.01 -42.89
N VAL A 322 35.96 10.20 -42.43
CA VAL A 322 35.10 11.38 -42.45
C VAL A 322 35.32 12.09 -43.77
N GLU A 323 34.27 12.18 -44.61
CA GLU A 323 34.36 12.76 -45.95
C GLU A 323 34.31 14.29 -45.86
N ASP A 324 33.33 14.82 -45.13
CA ASP A 324 33.15 16.26 -44.89
C ASP A 324 32.29 16.53 -43.63
N GLU A 325 31.83 17.77 -43.47
CA GLU A 325 31.02 18.17 -42.33
C GLU A 325 29.61 17.53 -42.30
N HIS A 326 29.15 16.91 -43.39
CA HIS A 326 27.82 16.31 -43.52
C HIS A 326 27.83 14.83 -43.91
N ALA A 327 28.99 14.24 -44.19
CA ALA A 327 29.11 12.85 -44.64
C ALA A 327 30.23 12.08 -43.94
N VAL A 328 29.94 10.83 -43.58
CA VAL A 328 30.88 9.88 -42.99
C VAL A 328 30.75 8.51 -43.65
N GLN A 329 31.88 7.84 -43.86
CA GLN A 329 31.93 6.48 -44.34
C GLN A 329 32.07 5.51 -43.18
N LEU A 330 31.14 4.58 -43.06
CA LEU A 330 31.07 3.56 -42.03
C LEU A 330 31.15 2.16 -42.64
N LEU A 331 31.59 1.20 -41.86
CA LEU A 331 31.49 -0.22 -42.22
C LEU A 331 30.06 -0.71 -41.90
N ASP A 332 29.33 -1.29 -42.86
CA ASP A 332 28.03 -1.90 -42.53
C ASP A 332 28.24 -3.11 -41.62
N PRO A 333 27.60 -3.19 -40.44
CA PRO A 333 27.88 -4.24 -39.45
C PRO A 333 27.46 -5.65 -39.90
N GLU A 334 26.56 -5.79 -40.88
CA GLU A 334 26.18 -7.10 -41.40
C GLU A 334 26.87 -7.44 -42.74
N THR A 335 27.02 -6.46 -43.64
CA THR A 335 27.60 -6.71 -44.98
C THR A 335 29.11 -6.49 -45.06
N PHE A 336 29.69 -5.79 -44.09
CA PHE A 336 31.09 -5.34 -44.09
C PHE A 336 31.47 -4.51 -45.31
N GLU A 337 30.49 -3.87 -45.96
CA GLU A 337 30.71 -2.93 -47.05
C GLU A 337 30.83 -1.51 -46.52
N SER A 338 31.76 -0.73 -47.05
CA SER A 338 31.86 0.70 -46.75
C SER A 338 30.66 1.45 -47.32
N LYS A 339 29.90 2.14 -46.47
CA LYS A 339 28.75 2.97 -46.84
C LYS A 339 28.94 4.40 -46.37
N THR A 340 28.74 5.34 -47.28
CA THR A 340 28.68 6.77 -46.93
C THR A 340 27.26 7.11 -46.47
N VAL A 341 27.16 7.71 -45.29
CA VAL A 341 25.90 8.10 -44.63
C VAL A 341 25.98 9.55 -44.16
N PRO A 342 24.83 10.20 -43.88
CA PRO A 342 24.83 11.51 -43.25
C PRO A 342 25.59 11.53 -41.92
N ARG A 343 26.39 12.57 -41.71
CA ARG A 343 27.15 12.80 -40.47
C ARG A 343 26.43 13.86 -39.64
N PRO A 344 25.79 13.48 -38.52
CA PRO A 344 25.14 14.44 -37.64
C PRO A 344 26.16 15.25 -36.84
N ASP A 345 25.78 16.46 -36.43
CA ASP A 345 26.64 17.41 -35.72
C ASP A 345 27.12 16.91 -34.34
N TYR A 346 26.39 15.97 -33.73
CA TYR A 346 26.78 15.35 -32.47
C TYR A 346 27.83 14.24 -32.62
N MET A 347 28.11 13.78 -33.85
CA MET A 347 29.12 12.74 -34.07
C MET A 347 30.52 13.34 -33.91
N ASP A 348 31.31 12.73 -33.02
CA ASP A 348 32.73 13.02 -32.90
C ASP A 348 33.48 12.56 -34.18
N PRO A 349 34.09 13.48 -34.95
CA PRO A 349 34.81 13.12 -36.18
C PRO A 349 36.07 12.29 -35.92
N ASP A 350 36.60 12.27 -34.68
CA ASP A 350 37.78 11.50 -34.30
C ASP A 350 37.42 10.12 -33.68
N ALA A 351 36.14 9.75 -33.65
CA ALA A 351 35.71 8.45 -33.12
C ALA A 351 36.14 7.27 -34.00
N ASP A 352 36.73 6.24 -33.39
CA ASP A 352 37.07 4.99 -34.08
C ASP A 352 35.82 4.14 -34.39
N GLU A 353 34.82 4.18 -33.51
CA GLU A 353 33.57 3.44 -33.63
C GLU A 353 32.37 4.28 -33.18
N VAL A 354 31.24 4.10 -33.84
CA VAL A 354 29.97 4.79 -33.54
C VAL A 354 28.81 3.81 -33.45
N PRO A 355 27.78 4.09 -32.62
CA PRO A 355 26.55 3.33 -32.64
C PRO A 355 25.74 3.68 -33.90
N VAL A 356 25.23 2.65 -34.56
CA VAL A 356 24.42 2.77 -35.77
C VAL A 356 23.15 1.94 -35.65
N LEU A 357 22.05 2.50 -36.14
CA LEU A 357 20.83 1.74 -36.38
C LEU A 357 20.72 1.43 -37.87
N ARG A 358 20.74 0.13 -38.19
CA ARG A 358 20.40 -0.32 -39.53
C ARG A 358 18.88 -0.46 -39.65
N SER A 359 18.31 0.23 -40.62
CA SER A 359 16.88 0.23 -40.91
C SER A 359 16.61 0.02 -42.40
N ARG A 360 15.33 0.07 -42.78
CA ARG A 360 14.94 0.07 -44.20
C ARG A 360 15.22 1.40 -44.90
N ALA A 361 15.32 2.49 -44.13
CA ALA A 361 15.65 3.82 -44.63
C ALA A 361 17.16 4.00 -44.83
N GLY A 362 18.00 3.18 -44.19
CA GLY A 362 19.45 3.22 -44.36
C GLY A 362 20.20 2.82 -43.10
N LEU A 363 21.45 3.25 -43.03
CA LEU A 363 22.30 3.13 -41.84
C LEU A 363 22.38 4.52 -41.21
N HIS A 364 21.93 4.66 -39.98
CA HIS A 364 21.86 5.95 -39.29
C HIS A 364 22.79 5.95 -38.09
N VAL A 365 23.65 6.97 -37.98
CA VAL A 365 24.45 7.20 -36.77
C VAL A 365 23.50 7.63 -35.66
N LEU A 366 23.66 7.08 -34.46
CA LEU A 366 22.93 7.52 -33.27
C LEU A 366 23.86 8.27 -32.31
N PRO A 367 23.32 9.11 -31.41
CA PRO A 367 24.12 9.64 -30.30
C PRO A 367 24.70 8.51 -29.46
N ALA A 368 25.91 8.68 -28.95
CA ALA A 368 26.44 7.75 -27.97
C ALA A 368 25.53 7.77 -26.72
N GLU A 369 25.20 6.61 -26.15
CA GLU A 369 24.50 6.58 -24.87
C GLU A 369 25.31 7.38 -23.85
N GLU A 370 24.70 8.43 -23.27
CA GLU A 370 25.27 9.05 -22.08
C GLU A 370 25.31 7.96 -21.01
N GLN A 371 26.52 7.52 -20.65
CA GLN A 371 26.69 6.69 -19.45
C GLN A 371 26.24 7.55 -18.28
N ASP A 372 25.05 7.28 -17.75
CA ASP A 372 24.63 7.81 -16.45
C ASP A 372 25.75 7.52 -15.44
N VAL A 373 26.44 8.58 -14.99
CA VAL A 373 27.47 8.54 -13.95
C VAL A 373 26.83 8.60 -12.56
#